data_AF-A0A3E0PVX8-F1
#
_entry.id   AF-A0A3E0PVX8-F1
#
_cell.length_a   1.000
_cell.length_b   1.000
_cell.length_c   1.000
_cell.angle_alpha   90.00
_cell.angle_beta   90.00
_cell.angle_gamma   90.00
#
_symmetry.space_group_name_H-M   'P 1'
#
loop_
_entity.id
_entity.type
_entity.pdbx_description
1 polymer ?
#
loop_
_entity_poly.entity_id
_entity_poly.type
_entity_poly.pdbx_seq_one_letter_code
_entity_poly.pdbx_strand_id
1 'polypeptide(L)'
;MSTVETEGRQRAVAPFQIKDELVTSNIAGTLMLKLCGFVEDQQARIVDISEDHLKLKIGYTLFERFWHGLSGHGPLEVTLDIRDGAGEGLADWQRSQARHARVCVCVRPAGGAWGQKRFESCANAVLHRLRLYLMSA
;
A
#
# COMPACT_ATOMS: atom_id res chain seq x y z
N MET A 1 26.35 26.61 -41.58
CA MET A 1 26.73 26.19 -40.23
C MET A 1 25.48 26.30 -39.38
N SER A 2 24.77 25.18 -39.22
CA SER A 2 23.43 25.15 -38.64
C SER A 2 23.49 24.95 -37.13
N THR A 3 22.73 25.80 -36.47
CA THR A 3 22.25 25.89 -35.10
C THR A 3 21.72 24.57 -34.52
N VAL A 4 21.81 24.44 -33.20
CA VAL A 4 20.75 24.10 -32.21
C VAL A 4 21.32 23.21 -31.10
N GLU A 5 21.74 23.87 -30.02
CA GLU A 5 21.58 23.37 -28.65
C GLU A 5 20.11 23.05 -28.42
N THR A 6 19.76 21.92 -27.81
CA THR A 6 18.74 21.89 -26.74
C THR A 6 18.59 20.52 -26.09
N GLU A 7 18.67 20.58 -24.76
CA GLU A 7 17.82 19.90 -23.79
C GLU A 7 17.98 18.40 -23.56
N GLY A 8 18.66 18.13 -22.45
CA GLY A 8 18.43 16.95 -21.63
C GLY A 8 16.93 16.79 -21.34
N ARG A 9 16.34 15.77 -21.94
CA ARG A 9 15.06 15.24 -21.50
C ARG A 9 15.33 14.28 -20.36
N GLN A 10 15.39 14.83 -19.14
CA GLN A 10 15.06 14.07 -17.95
C GLN A 10 13.73 13.37 -18.22
N ARG A 11 13.77 12.06 -18.47
CA ARG A 11 12.59 11.20 -18.35
C ARG A 11 12.16 11.31 -16.90
N ALA A 12 11.22 12.18 -16.61
CA ALA A 12 10.35 12.03 -15.46
C ALA A 12 9.64 10.69 -15.64
N VAL A 13 10.28 9.62 -15.15
CA VAL A 13 9.67 8.30 -15.06
C VAL A 13 8.49 8.50 -14.12
N ALA A 14 7.28 8.50 -14.69
CA ALA A 14 6.05 8.58 -13.92
C ALA A 14 6.17 7.60 -12.74
N PRO A 15 5.87 8.02 -11.50
CA PRO A 15 6.06 7.17 -10.34
C PRO A 15 5.22 5.91 -10.56
N PHE A 16 5.88 4.76 -10.65
CA PHE A 16 5.20 3.47 -10.77
C PHE A 16 4.19 3.37 -9.63
N GLN A 17 2.90 3.22 -9.94
CA GLN A 17 1.87 3.07 -8.91
C GLN A 17 0.92 1.96 -9.30
N ILE A 18 0.60 1.10 -8.34
CA ILE A 18 -0.42 0.07 -8.49
C ILE A 18 -1.54 0.39 -7.51
N LYS A 19 -2.76 0.43 -8.02
CA LYS A 19 -3.96 0.61 -7.22
C LYS A 19 -4.78 -0.67 -7.25
N ASP A 20 -5.29 -1.06 -6.10
CA ASP A 20 -6.16 -2.23 -5.93
C ASP A 20 -7.32 -1.85 -5.00
N GLU A 21 -8.46 -2.51 -5.15
CA GLU A 21 -9.61 -2.29 -4.28
C GLU A 21 -10.07 -3.62 -3.70
N LEU A 22 -10.15 -3.68 -2.38
CA LEU A 22 -10.45 -4.89 -1.63
C LEU A 22 -11.72 -4.68 -0.83
N VAL A 23 -12.64 -5.63 -0.88
CA VAL A 23 -13.84 -5.63 -0.04
C VAL A 23 -13.62 -6.61 1.10
N THR A 24 -13.80 -6.14 2.33
CA THR A 24 -13.60 -6.96 3.54
C THR A 24 -14.69 -6.69 4.56
N SER A 25 -15.01 -7.67 5.39
CA SER A 25 -15.97 -7.51 6.48
C SER A 25 -15.32 -6.73 7.63
N ASN A 26 -15.84 -5.53 7.92
CA ASN A 26 -15.44 -4.70 9.05
C ASN A 26 -16.40 -4.94 10.23
N ILE A 27 -16.28 -6.11 10.85
CA ILE A 27 -17.03 -6.44 12.06
C ILE A 27 -16.32 -5.80 13.26
N ALA A 28 -17.00 -4.90 13.98
CA ALA A 28 -16.56 -4.36 15.26
C ALA A 28 -15.10 -3.84 15.33
N GLY A 29 -14.58 -3.26 14.25
CA GLY A 29 -13.22 -2.72 14.21
C GLY A 29 -12.10 -3.76 14.04
N THR A 30 -12.44 -5.02 13.74
CA THR A 30 -11.46 -6.11 13.52
C THR A 30 -10.53 -5.82 12.34
N LEU A 31 -10.94 -4.96 11.39
CA LEU A 31 -10.12 -4.53 10.28
C LEU A 31 -8.81 -3.87 10.74
N MET A 32 -8.88 -2.99 11.75
CA MET A 32 -7.67 -2.35 12.30
C MET A 32 -6.72 -3.36 12.92
N LEU A 33 -7.24 -4.33 13.67
CA LEU A 33 -6.43 -5.40 14.27
C LEU A 33 -5.73 -6.24 13.19
N LYS A 34 -6.42 -6.57 12.10
CA LYS A 34 -5.82 -7.28 10.96
C LYS A 34 -4.71 -6.48 10.30
N LEU A 35 -4.91 -5.16 10.13
CA LEU A 35 -3.90 -4.29 9.56
C LEU A 35 -2.71 -4.12 10.51
N CYS A 36 -2.91 -4.06 11.83
CA CYS A 36 -1.81 -4.09 12.79
C CYS A 36 -1.00 -5.39 12.68
N GLY A 37 -1.66 -6.55 12.61
CA GLY A 37 -0.99 -7.83 12.39
C GLY A 37 -0.20 -7.87 11.07
N PHE A 38 -0.76 -7.32 10.00
CA PHE A 38 -0.05 -7.16 8.73
C PHE A 38 1.18 -6.26 8.86
N VAL A 39 1.07 -5.15 9.59
CA VAL A 39 2.19 -4.23 9.84
C VAL A 39 3.33 -4.93 10.59
N GLU A 40 3.02 -5.71 11.62
CA GLU A 40 4.00 -6.47 12.38
C GLU A 40 4.68 -7.56 11.53
N ASP A 41 3.89 -8.36 10.82
CA ASP A 41 4.38 -9.48 10.00
C ASP A 41 5.21 -9.02 8.80
N GLN A 42 4.84 -7.89 8.19
CA GLN A 42 5.59 -7.32 7.07
C GLN A 42 6.74 -6.41 7.51
N GLN A 43 6.96 -6.26 8.82
CA GLN A 43 7.90 -5.27 9.39
C GLN A 43 7.70 -3.89 8.76
N ALA A 44 6.43 -3.54 8.51
CA ALA A 44 6.07 -2.28 7.93
C ALA A 44 6.17 -1.19 8.99
N ARG A 45 6.56 0.00 8.57
CA ARG A 45 6.55 1.18 9.42
C ARG A 45 5.32 2.02 9.10
N ILE A 46 4.51 2.31 10.12
CA ILE A 46 3.41 3.27 9.99
C ILE A 46 4.02 4.66 9.81
N VAL A 47 3.68 5.31 8.71
CA VAL A 47 4.09 6.68 8.38
C VAL A 47 3.02 7.66 8.86
N ASP A 48 1.77 7.30 8.66
CA ASP A 48 0.60 8.11 9.01
C ASP A 48 -0.59 7.19 9.27
N ILE A 49 -1.43 7.55 10.23
CA ILE A 49 -2.64 6.80 10.57
C ILE A 49 -3.76 7.76 10.95
N SER A 50 -4.92 7.54 10.34
CA SER A 50 -6.18 8.23 10.55
C SER A 50 -7.29 7.20 10.67
N GLU A 51 -8.52 7.64 10.96
CA GLU A 51 -9.68 6.74 11.09
C GLU A 51 -10.00 5.97 9.80
N ASP A 52 -9.81 6.61 8.65
CA ASP A 52 -10.16 6.11 7.32
C ASP A 52 -8.94 5.95 6.40
N HIS A 53 -7.73 6.20 6.91
CA HIS A 53 -6.52 6.18 6.11
C HIS A 53 -5.34 5.61 6.90
N LEU A 54 -4.60 4.69 6.29
CA LEU A 54 -3.39 4.10 6.85
C LEU A 54 -2.28 4.16 5.81
N LYS A 55 -1.17 4.81 6.17
CA LYS A 55 0.01 4.93 5.33
C LYS A 55 1.16 4.15 5.94
N LEU A 56 1.67 3.21 5.17
CA LEU A 56 2.71 2.28 5.56
C LEU A 56 3.92 2.43 4.66
N LYS A 57 5.08 2.13 5.20
CA LYS A 57 6.33 2.02 4.47
C LYS A 57 6.90 0.62 4.72
N ILE A 58 7.05 -0.15 3.65
CA ILE A 58 7.53 -1.53 3.69
C ILE A 58 8.96 -1.57 3.15
N GLY A 59 9.86 -2.18 3.92
CA GLY A 59 11.26 -2.37 3.56
C GLY A 59 12.22 -1.37 4.21
N TYR A 60 13.51 -1.68 4.07
CA TYR A 60 14.60 -1.04 4.81
C TYR A 60 14.99 0.33 4.23
N THR A 61 15.27 1.28 5.12
CA THR A 61 15.85 2.57 4.76
C THR A 61 17.30 2.44 4.28
N LEU A 62 17.78 3.41 3.50
CA LEU A 62 19.17 3.41 2.98
C LEU A 62 20.23 3.20 4.08
N PHE A 63 19.97 3.73 5.28
CA PHE A 63 20.84 3.58 6.44
C PHE A 63 20.87 2.14 6.99
N GLU A 64 19.72 1.51 7.17
CA GLU A 64 19.62 0.10 7.60
C GLU A 64 20.22 -0.84 6.55
N ARG A 65 20.05 -0.51 5.26
CA ARG A 65 20.64 -1.27 4.16
C ARG A 65 22.15 -1.21 4.15
N PHE A 66 22.72 -0.05 4.48
CA PHE A 66 24.16 0.13 4.61
C PHE A 66 24.74 -0.68 5.78
N TRP A 67 24.04 -0.73 6.92
CA TRP A 67 24.46 -1.52 8.09
C TRP A 67 24.32 -3.03 7.89
N HIS A 68 23.28 -3.50 7.20
CA HIS A 68 23.03 -4.93 7.00
C HIS A 68 23.72 -5.53 5.76
N GLY A 69 24.49 -4.74 4.99
CA GLY A 69 25.13 -5.20 3.75
C GLY A 69 24.13 -5.70 2.70
N LEU A 70 22.86 -5.29 2.81
CA LEU A 70 21.79 -5.77 1.95
C LEU A 70 21.72 -4.92 0.68
N SER A 71 22.09 -5.53 -0.43
CA SER A 71 21.78 -5.08 -1.80
C SER A 71 20.28 -5.22 -2.10
N GLY A 72 19.43 -4.62 -1.26
CA GLY A 72 17.96 -4.65 -1.34
C GLY A 72 17.38 -3.60 -2.30
N HIS A 73 16.06 -3.44 -2.34
CA HIS A 73 15.40 -2.36 -3.09
C HIS A 73 15.19 -1.13 -2.24
N GLY A 74 14.84 -0.02 -2.89
CA GLY A 74 14.26 1.12 -2.16
C GLY A 74 13.04 0.66 -1.36
N PRO A 75 12.64 1.40 -0.33
CA PRO A 75 11.40 1.09 0.37
C PRO A 75 10.18 1.24 -0.56
N LEU A 76 9.11 0.52 -0.25
CA LEU A 76 7.78 0.72 -0.85
C LEU A 76 6.93 1.54 0.10
N GLU A 77 6.10 2.41 -0.44
CA GLU A 77 5.02 3.04 0.29
C GLU A 77 3.70 2.37 -0.09
N VAL A 78 2.89 2.05 0.90
CA VAL A 78 1.57 1.46 0.75
C VAL A 78 0.60 2.36 1.48
N THR A 79 -0.40 2.87 0.76
CA THR A 79 -1.48 3.67 1.33
C THR A 79 -2.76 2.85 1.27
N LEU A 80 -3.52 2.83 2.35
CA LEU A 80 -4.81 2.16 2.46
C LEU A 80 -5.86 3.20 2.84
N ASP A 81 -6.85 3.41 1.99
CA ASP A 81 -8.03 4.22 2.30
C ASP A 81 -9.21 3.28 2.58
N ILE A 82 -9.78 3.39 3.77
CA ILE A 82 -10.85 2.55 4.27
C ILE A 82 -12.14 3.36 4.19
N ARG A 83 -13.04 2.89 3.35
CA ARG A 83 -14.38 3.46 3.20
C ARG A 83 -15.37 2.47 3.76
N ASP A 84 -16.11 2.87 4.78
CA ASP A 84 -17.26 2.09 5.23
C ASP A 84 -18.27 2.04 4.09
N GLY A 85 -18.56 0.83 3.63
CA GLY A 85 -19.73 0.57 2.80
C GLY A 85 -20.94 0.64 3.71
N ALA A 86 -21.47 1.85 3.92
CA ALA A 86 -22.83 1.96 4.42
C ALA A 86 -23.71 1.16 3.46
N GLY A 87 -24.30 0.06 3.94
CA GLY A 87 -25.31 -0.65 3.18
C GLY A 87 -26.49 0.29 2.96
N GLU A 88 -26.46 1.06 1.87
CA GLU A 88 -27.60 1.85 1.43
C GLU A 88 -28.77 0.89 1.26
N GLY A 89 -29.76 0.97 2.17
CA GLY A 89 -30.97 0.16 2.16
C GLY A 89 -31.07 -0.96 3.22
N LEU A 90 -30.10 -1.13 4.12
CA LEU A 90 -30.21 -2.11 5.22
C LEU A 90 -30.72 -1.50 6.53
N ALA A 91 -31.68 -2.17 7.16
CA ALA A 91 -32.22 -1.81 8.47
C ALA A 91 -31.12 -1.76 9.54
N ASP A 92 -31.27 -0.91 10.58
CA ASP A 92 -30.26 -0.66 11.61
C ASP A 92 -29.68 -1.92 12.27
N TRP A 93 -30.50 -2.97 12.41
CA TRP A 93 -30.09 -4.26 13.00
C TRP A 93 -29.29 -5.17 12.03
N GLN A 94 -29.43 -4.99 10.72
CA GLN A 94 -28.60 -5.67 9.72
C GLN A 94 -27.29 -4.90 9.47
N ARG A 95 -27.32 -3.57 9.65
CA ARG A 95 -26.14 -2.70 9.64
C ARG A 95 -25.11 -3.05 10.73
N SER A 96 -25.49 -3.75 11.80
CA SER A 96 -24.56 -4.25 12.82
C SER A 96 -23.90 -5.60 12.48
N GLN A 97 -24.46 -6.41 11.59
CA GLN A 97 -23.95 -7.77 11.33
C GLN A 97 -23.10 -7.90 10.05
N ALA A 98 -23.27 -7.00 9.07
CA ALA A 98 -22.55 -7.07 7.79
C ALA A 98 -22.04 -5.69 7.34
N ARG A 99 -21.26 -4.99 8.18
CA ARG A 99 -20.53 -3.81 7.70
C ARG A 99 -19.40 -4.29 6.80
N HIS A 100 -19.57 -4.14 5.50
CA HIS A 100 -18.47 -4.33 4.55
C HIS A 100 -17.71 -3.01 4.45
N ALA A 101 -16.39 -3.07 4.55
CA ALA A 101 -15.52 -1.95 4.24
C ALA A 101 -14.86 -2.18 2.87
N ARG A 102 -14.72 -1.10 2.11
CA ARG A 102 -13.90 -1.06 0.91
C ARG A 102 -12.55 -0.47 1.30
N VAL A 103 -11.48 -1.22 1.04
CA VAL A 103 -10.11 -0.81 1.30
C VAL A 103 -9.45 -0.56 -0.07
N CYS A 104 -9.27 0.71 -0.40
CA CYS A 104 -8.51 1.11 -1.58
C CYS A 104 -7.02 1.11 -1.22
N VAL A 105 -6.22 0.36 -1.96
CA VAL A 105 -4.79 0.18 -1.69
C VAL A 105 -4.01 0.82 -2.82
N CYS A 106 -3.01 1.62 -2.48
CA CYS A 106 -2.09 2.25 -3.43
C CYS A 106 -0.65 1.91 -3.04
N VAL A 107 0.08 1.23 -3.92
CA VAL A 107 1.49 0.90 -3.73
C VAL A 107 2.34 1.76 -4.65
N ARG A 108 3.36 2.43 -4.10
CA ARG A 108 4.29 3.28 -4.84
C ARG A 108 5.74 3.08 -4.35
N PRO A 109 6.75 3.30 -5.19
CA PRO A 109 8.15 3.26 -4.75
C PRO A 109 8.45 4.46 -3.86
N ALA A 110 8.95 4.21 -2.64
CA ALA A 110 9.46 5.23 -1.75
C ALA A 110 10.96 5.47 -2.04
N GLY A 111 11.26 6.00 -3.22
CA GLY A 111 12.61 6.32 -3.66
C GLY A 111 13.44 5.13 -4.16
N GLY A 112 14.65 5.45 -4.64
CA GLY A 112 15.55 4.50 -5.30
C GLY A 112 15.18 4.20 -6.76
N ALA A 113 16.14 3.68 -7.52
CA ALA A 113 15.90 3.24 -8.90
C ALA A 113 15.18 1.88 -8.88
N TRP A 114 13.86 1.90 -9.07
CA TRP A 114 13.08 0.69 -9.25
C TRP A 114 13.04 0.27 -10.71
N GLY A 115 13.34 -1.01 -10.98
CA GLY A 115 13.01 -1.63 -12.25
C GLY A 115 11.53 -2.01 -12.27
N GLN A 116 10.82 -1.68 -13.37
CA GLN A 116 9.37 -1.87 -13.50
C GLN A 116 8.91 -3.30 -13.11
N LYS A 117 9.47 -4.34 -13.73
CA LYS A 117 9.12 -5.74 -13.44
C LYS A 117 9.30 -6.12 -11.97
N ARG A 118 10.32 -5.55 -11.34
CA ARG A 118 10.65 -5.86 -9.95
C ARG A 118 9.73 -5.13 -8.98
N PHE A 119 9.42 -3.87 -9.28
CA PHE A 119 8.39 -3.12 -8.56
C PHE A 119 7.04 -3.85 -8.64
N GLU A 120 6.61 -4.24 -9.84
CA GLU A 120 5.35 -4.96 -10.05
C GLU A 120 5.33 -6.28 -9.26
N SER A 121 6.42 -7.05 -9.29
CA SER A 121 6.52 -8.29 -8.52
C SER A 121 6.42 -8.06 -7.01
N CYS A 122 7.13 -7.07 -6.46
CA CYS A 122 7.06 -6.73 -5.04
C CYS A 122 5.69 -6.18 -4.64
N ALA A 123 5.12 -5.27 -5.43
CA ALA A 123 3.81 -4.70 -5.19
C ALA A 123 2.71 -5.76 -5.23
N ASN A 124 2.74 -6.67 -6.22
CA ASN A 124 1.81 -7.79 -6.30
C ASN A 124 1.96 -8.75 -5.10
N ALA A 125 3.18 -9.01 -4.62
CA ALA A 125 3.39 -9.82 -3.42
C ALA A 125 2.77 -9.16 -2.18
N VAL A 126 2.94 -7.84 -2.01
CA VAL A 126 2.33 -7.07 -0.92
C VAL A 126 0.81 -7.10 -1.02
N LEU A 127 0.24 -6.84 -2.21
CA LEU A 127 -1.21 -6.89 -2.43
C LEU A 127 -1.78 -8.28 -2.18
N HIS A 128 -1.08 -9.33 -2.61
CA HIS A 128 -1.51 -10.70 -2.37
C HIS A 128 -1.55 -11.03 -0.87
N ARG A 129 -0.51 -10.65 -0.11
CA ARG A 129 -0.50 -10.82 1.35
C ARG A 129 -1.61 -10.02 2.03
N LEU A 130 -1.78 -8.77 1.64
CA LEU A 130 -2.83 -7.92 2.17
C LEU A 130 -4.23 -8.54 1.90
N ARG A 131 -4.46 -9.06 0.70
CA ARG A 131 -5.68 -9.81 0.36
C ARG A 131 -5.87 -11.01 1.29
N LEU A 132 -4.84 -11.81 1.53
CA LEU A 132 -4.93 -12.95 2.45
C LEU A 132 -5.33 -12.52 3.86
N TYR A 133 -4.71 -11.46 4.40
CA TYR A 133 -5.06 -10.91 5.72
C TYR A 133 -6.50 -10.39 5.79
N LEU A 134 -6.97 -9.74 4.71
CA LEU A 134 -8.33 -9.20 4.65
C LEU A 134 -9.39 -10.29 4.40
N MET A 135 -9.04 -11.37 3.69
CA MET A 135 -9.93 -12.48 3.34
C MET A 135 -9.96 -13.62 4.36
N SER A 136 -8.98 -13.74 5.26
CA SER A 136 -8.94 -14.78 6.29
C SER A 136 -9.95 -14.53 7.43
N ALA A 137 -11.22 -14.33 7.11
CA ALA A 137 -12.35 -14.23 8.04
C ALA A 137 -13.17 -15.52 8.00
#